data_AF-X6CSY6-F1
#
_entry.id   AF-X6CSY6-F1
#
_cell.length_a   1.000
_cell.length_b   1.000
_cell.length_c   1.000
_cell.angle_alpha   90.00
_cell.angle_beta   90.00
_cell.angle_gamma   90.00
#
_symmetry.space_group_name_H-M   'P 1'
#
loop_
_entity.id
_entity.type
_entity.pdbx_description
1 polymer ?
#
loop_
_entity_poly.entity_id
_entity_poly.type
_entity_poly.pdbx_seq_one_letter_code
_entity_poly.pdbx_strand_id
1 'polypeptide(L)'
;MSEASPAKAYAIHLGVIALLFVLSFVLPDYYHGLLARILVLAVFAMGYNLLFGYVGLLSLGHAMFFAAGLYGAGLAVIQLGWNVPLAFAAGIACGAVLALAIGLLALRTTGVAFMIVTMMFAQVFYLLILYFAVWTGGDQGQVVPQPARILNLGATSLDLTNPTVRYMSALALFSLVLMITLAIVRSRHGRVLVAIRENEERAKMLGYDTFSNKLAAVVVSGAICAASGAAYALLFGYIGSSFASVQYSILPLLWVLLGGAATTLGPLIGTLFMYYVIDITSRYTSAYLLIVGIALILLVLFFPKGILGSIRQRWLGWLP
;
A
#
# COMPACT_ATOMS: atom_id res chain seq x y z
N MET A 1 -23.98 -4.49 -15.00
CA MET A 1 -22.78 -3.64 -15.24
C MET A 1 -22.03 -4.24 -16.41
N SER A 2 -21.82 -3.48 -17.50
CA SER A 2 -21.00 -3.94 -18.62
C SER A 2 -19.56 -4.08 -18.13
N GLU A 3 -19.10 -5.30 -17.83
CA GLU A 3 -17.69 -5.55 -17.57
C GLU A 3 -16.88 -5.09 -18.78
N ALA A 4 -15.76 -4.39 -18.56
CA ALA A 4 -14.85 -4.09 -19.66
C ALA A 4 -14.42 -5.40 -20.32
N SER A 5 -14.29 -5.41 -21.65
CA SER A 5 -13.56 -6.49 -22.28
C SER A 5 -12.18 -6.60 -21.63
N PRO A 6 -11.67 -7.81 -21.36
CA PRO A 6 -10.41 -7.98 -20.66
C PRO A 6 -9.26 -7.21 -21.29
N ALA A 7 -9.25 -7.13 -22.62
CA ALA A 7 -8.30 -6.33 -23.38
C ALA A 7 -8.28 -4.84 -22.99
N LYS A 8 -9.45 -4.19 -22.82
CA LYS A 8 -9.51 -2.75 -22.47
C LYS A 8 -8.95 -2.45 -21.10
N ALA A 9 -9.25 -3.30 -20.11
CA ALA A 9 -8.72 -3.14 -18.77
C ALA A 9 -7.20 -3.28 -18.76
N TYR A 10 -6.65 -4.35 -19.36
CA TYR A 10 -5.20 -4.54 -19.44
C TYR A 10 -4.51 -3.42 -20.24
N ALA A 11 -5.11 -2.95 -21.32
CA ALA A 11 -4.56 -1.86 -22.12
C ALA A 11 -4.42 -0.55 -21.32
N ILE A 12 -5.41 -0.18 -20.49
CA ILE A 12 -5.29 1.00 -19.62
C ILE A 12 -4.14 0.82 -18.61
N HIS A 13 -4.06 -0.34 -17.94
CA HIS A 13 -3.07 -0.55 -16.90
C HIS A 13 -1.65 -0.58 -17.48
N LEU A 14 -1.47 -1.25 -18.61
CA LEU A 14 -0.21 -1.24 -19.37
C LEU A 14 0.10 0.16 -19.89
N GLY A 15 -0.90 0.92 -20.33
CA GLY A 15 -0.74 2.32 -20.74
C GLY A 15 -0.26 3.23 -19.60
N VAL A 16 -0.79 3.05 -18.39
CA VAL A 16 -0.33 3.79 -17.19
C VAL A 16 1.11 3.40 -16.84
N ILE A 17 1.44 2.11 -16.87
CA ILE A 17 2.81 1.63 -16.62
C ILE A 17 3.78 2.19 -17.66
N ALA A 18 3.41 2.15 -18.95
CA ALA A 18 4.22 2.68 -20.03
C ALA A 18 4.39 4.20 -19.92
N LEU A 19 3.34 4.94 -19.54
CA LEU A 19 3.42 6.37 -19.30
C LEU A 19 4.40 6.69 -18.17
N LEU A 20 4.31 5.99 -17.04
CA LEU A 20 5.24 6.17 -15.92
C LEU A 20 6.68 5.81 -16.32
N PHE A 21 6.85 4.74 -17.09
CA PHE A 21 8.17 4.36 -17.61
C PHE A 21 8.76 5.43 -18.53
N VAL A 22 8.00 5.94 -19.50
CA VAL A 22 8.46 7.01 -20.40
C VAL A 22 8.78 8.28 -19.61
N LEU A 23 7.98 8.60 -18.60
CA LEU A 23 8.17 9.77 -17.76
C LEU A 23 9.53 9.78 -17.04
N SER A 24 10.11 8.61 -16.76
CA SER A 24 11.45 8.50 -16.17
C SER A 24 12.56 9.09 -17.05
N PHE A 25 12.44 9.02 -18.37
CA PHE A 25 13.45 9.58 -19.28
C PHE A 25 13.35 11.09 -19.46
N VAL A 26 12.20 11.67 -19.09
CA VAL A 26 11.91 13.09 -19.31
C VAL A 26 12.11 13.90 -18.03
N LEU A 27 11.91 13.28 -16.86
CA LEU A 27 11.91 13.99 -15.59
C LEU A 27 13.32 14.23 -15.02
N PRO A 28 13.55 15.39 -14.38
CA PRO A 28 14.76 15.62 -13.59
C PRO A 28 14.92 14.68 -12.38
N ASP A 29 16.15 14.53 -11.87
CA ASP A 29 16.48 13.66 -10.71
C ASP A 29 15.63 13.92 -9.46
N TYR A 30 15.27 15.17 -9.20
CA TYR A 30 14.41 15.53 -8.07
C TYR A 30 13.07 14.78 -8.10
N TYR A 31 12.45 14.69 -9.28
CA TYR A 31 11.16 14.01 -9.43
C TYR A 31 11.29 12.49 -9.38
N HIS A 32 12.47 11.92 -9.66
CA HIS A 32 12.71 10.49 -9.51
C HIS A 32 12.55 10.05 -8.04
N GLY A 33 13.15 10.79 -7.10
CA GLY A 33 13.04 10.47 -5.67
C GLY A 33 11.60 10.60 -5.15
N LEU A 34 10.92 11.69 -5.52
CA LEU A 34 9.53 11.94 -5.12
C LEU A 34 8.58 10.89 -5.69
N LEU A 35 8.65 10.62 -6.99
CA LEU A 35 7.78 9.65 -7.62
C LEU A 35 8.07 8.22 -7.17
N ALA A 36 9.34 7.85 -6.93
CA ALA A 36 9.66 6.55 -6.35
C ALA A 36 8.93 6.37 -5.00
N ARG A 37 8.90 7.41 -4.17
CA ARG A 37 8.18 7.38 -2.89
C ARG A 37 6.68 7.28 -3.08
N ILE A 38 6.12 8.04 -4.03
CA ILE A 38 4.69 7.96 -4.39
C ILE A 38 4.33 6.56 -4.87
N LEU A 39 5.14 5.93 -5.72
CA LEU A 39 4.88 4.59 -6.26
C LEU A 39 4.90 3.53 -5.14
N VAL A 40 5.91 3.56 -4.27
CA VAL A 40 5.99 2.65 -3.10
C VAL A 40 4.77 2.84 -2.20
N LEU A 41 4.37 4.07 -1.89
CA LEU A 41 3.21 4.31 -1.02
C LEU A 41 1.87 4.09 -1.71
N ALA A 42 1.80 4.19 -3.04
CA ALA A 42 0.66 3.73 -3.81
C ALA A 42 0.51 2.21 -3.70
N VAL A 43 1.60 1.43 -3.63
CA VAL A 43 1.54 0.00 -3.29
C VAL A 43 0.91 -0.24 -1.92
N PHE A 44 1.27 0.58 -0.92
CA PHE A 44 0.65 0.50 0.40
C PHE A 44 -0.87 0.76 0.34
N ALA A 45 -1.29 1.80 -0.38
CA ALA A 45 -2.71 2.07 -0.61
C ALA A 45 -3.41 0.99 -1.47
N MET A 46 -2.72 0.34 -2.40
CA MET A 46 -3.30 -0.79 -3.15
C MET A 46 -3.59 -1.98 -2.25
N GLY A 47 -2.68 -2.31 -1.32
CA GLY A 47 -2.93 -3.32 -0.28
C GLY A 47 -4.15 -2.94 0.56
N TYR A 48 -4.20 -1.71 1.06
CA TYR A 48 -5.34 -1.20 1.82
C TYR A 48 -6.66 -1.28 1.04
N ASN A 49 -6.65 -0.84 -0.22
CA ASN A 49 -7.83 -0.84 -1.09
C ASN A 49 -8.31 -2.26 -1.41
N LEU A 50 -7.43 -3.26 -1.46
CA LEU A 50 -7.85 -4.65 -1.60
C LEU A 50 -8.79 -5.04 -0.46
N LEU A 51 -8.43 -4.72 0.78
CA LEU A 51 -9.22 -5.08 1.96
C LEU A 51 -10.44 -4.17 2.15
N PHE A 52 -10.24 -2.85 2.14
CA PHE A 52 -11.33 -1.89 2.37
C PHE A 52 -12.24 -1.76 1.15
N GLY A 53 -11.66 -1.54 -0.03
CA GLY A 53 -12.40 -1.32 -1.26
C GLY A 53 -13.16 -2.55 -1.73
N TYR A 54 -12.52 -3.72 -1.82
CA TYR A 54 -13.18 -4.90 -2.39
C TYR A 54 -13.89 -5.78 -1.37
N VAL A 55 -13.41 -5.87 -0.13
CA VAL A 55 -14.03 -6.70 0.92
C VAL A 55 -14.95 -5.89 1.85
N GLY A 56 -14.79 -4.57 1.92
CA GLY A 56 -15.58 -3.71 2.82
C GLY A 56 -15.06 -3.68 4.26
N LEU A 57 -13.86 -4.21 4.51
CA LEU A 57 -13.28 -4.27 5.85
C LEU A 57 -12.38 -3.05 6.09
N LEU A 58 -12.87 -2.10 6.89
CA LEU A 58 -12.10 -0.93 7.30
C LEU A 58 -11.18 -1.31 8.47
N SER A 59 -9.89 -1.42 8.21
CA SER A 59 -8.86 -1.67 9.23
C SER A 59 -7.98 -0.42 9.42
N LEU A 60 -7.83 0.02 10.67
CA LEU A 60 -6.87 1.06 11.06
C LEU A 60 -5.54 0.45 11.55
N GLY A 61 -5.29 -0.82 11.23
CA GLY A 61 -4.06 -1.53 11.59
C GLY A 61 -3.03 -1.68 10.48
N HIS A 62 -3.26 -1.15 9.26
CA HIS A 62 -2.40 -1.43 8.11
C HIS A 62 -0.96 -0.90 8.24
N ALA A 63 -0.72 0.16 9.03
CA ALA A 63 0.63 0.65 9.33
C ALA A 63 1.50 -0.43 9.99
N MET A 64 0.91 -1.31 10.79
CA MET A 64 1.63 -2.44 11.39
C MET A 64 2.15 -3.41 10.32
N PHE A 65 1.38 -3.72 9.27
CA PHE A 65 1.85 -4.61 8.20
C PHE A 65 2.95 -3.96 7.36
N PHE A 66 2.81 -2.66 7.08
CA PHE A 66 3.87 -1.88 6.44
C PHE A 66 5.15 -1.87 7.28
N ALA A 67 5.03 -1.56 8.56
CA ALA A 67 6.15 -1.54 9.49
C ALA A 67 6.79 -2.93 9.69
N ALA A 68 6.00 -4.00 9.71
CA ALA A 68 6.53 -5.37 9.77
C ALA A 68 7.42 -5.69 8.55
N GLY A 69 7.03 -5.24 7.36
CA GLY A 69 7.87 -5.37 6.17
C GLY A 69 9.12 -4.48 6.21
N LEU A 70 8.96 -3.23 6.66
CA LEU A 70 10.03 -2.24 6.82
C LEU A 70 11.11 -2.74 7.81
N TYR A 71 10.72 -3.17 8.99
CA TYR A 71 11.63 -3.76 9.99
C TYR A 71 12.14 -5.13 9.58
N GLY A 72 11.30 -5.99 8.99
CA GLY A 72 11.71 -7.32 8.55
C GLY A 72 12.83 -7.28 7.50
N ALA A 73 12.69 -6.45 6.48
CA ALA A 73 13.75 -6.26 5.48
C ALA A 73 14.93 -5.46 6.05
N GLY A 74 14.65 -4.39 6.79
CA GLY A 74 15.66 -3.52 7.34
C GLY A 74 16.62 -4.21 8.33
N LEU A 75 16.07 -4.97 9.28
CA LEU A 75 16.86 -5.73 10.25
C LEU A 75 17.58 -6.91 9.61
N ALA A 76 16.99 -7.56 8.59
CA ALA A 76 17.67 -8.61 7.83
C ALA A 76 18.94 -8.08 7.14
N VAL A 77 18.91 -6.86 6.62
CA VAL A 77 20.10 -6.24 6.04
C VAL A 77 21.09 -5.80 7.12
N ILE A 78 20.62 -5.05 8.13
CA ILE A 78 21.50 -4.43 9.14
C ILE A 78 22.17 -5.47 10.03
N GLN A 79 21.41 -6.46 10.51
CA GLN A 79 21.87 -7.37 11.54
C GLN A 79 22.30 -8.74 11.00
N LEU A 80 21.60 -9.25 9.99
CA LEU A 80 21.90 -10.57 9.42
C LEU A 80 22.83 -10.48 8.20
N GLY A 81 23.07 -9.28 7.66
CA GLY A 81 23.89 -9.08 6.47
C GLY A 81 23.30 -9.73 5.22
N TRP A 82 21.99 -9.94 5.18
CA TRP A 82 21.33 -10.58 4.03
C TRP A 82 21.37 -9.69 2.80
N ASN A 83 21.41 -10.33 1.62
CA ASN A 83 21.31 -9.61 0.37
C ASN A 83 19.91 -8.99 0.20
N VAL A 84 19.81 -7.98 -0.68
CA VAL A 84 18.57 -7.24 -0.93
C VAL A 84 17.37 -8.15 -1.26
N PRO A 85 17.46 -9.17 -2.14
CA PRO A 85 16.31 -10.03 -2.45
C PRO A 85 15.82 -10.86 -1.26
N LEU A 86 16.75 -11.45 -0.48
CA LEU A 86 16.37 -12.25 0.69
C LEU A 86 15.79 -11.35 1.78
N ALA A 87 16.36 -10.17 2.00
CA ALA A 87 15.80 -9.20 2.94
C ALA A 87 14.40 -8.74 2.52
N PHE A 88 14.19 -8.46 1.24
CA PHE A 88 12.88 -8.10 0.71
C PHE A 88 11.84 -9.22 0.91
N ALA A 89 12.21 -10.47 0.61
CA ALA A 89 11.37 -11.64 0.84
C ALA A 89 11.08 -11.85 2.33
N ALA A 90 12.06 -11.64 3.20
CA ALA A 90 11.89 -11.69 4.66
C ALA A 90 10.87 -10.66 5.15
N GLY A 91 10.95 -9.42 4.66
CA GLY A 91 9.98 -8.37 4.97
C GLY A 91 8.55 -8.75 4.56
N ILE A 92 8.37 -9.27 3.34
CA ILE A 92 7.05 -9.76 2.89
C ILE A 92 6.56 -10.89 3.79
N ALA A 93 7.42 -11.85 4.12
CA ALA A 93 7.07 -12.98 4.97
C ALA A 93 6.65 -12.54 6.38
N CYS A 94 7.40 -11.62 7.00
CA CYS A 94 7.05 -11.07 8.31
C CYS A 94 5.66 -10.43 8.31
N GLY A 95 5.35 -9.60 7.31
CA GLY A 95 4.04 -8.97 7.22
C GLY A 95 2.91 -9.93 6.86
N ALA A 96 3.15 -10.93 6.03
CA ALA A 96 2.16 -11.96 5.69
C ALA A 96 1.82 -12.84 6.90
N VAL A 97 2.84 -13.27 7.66
CA VAL A 97 2.66 -14.04 8.90
C VAL A 97 1.91 -13.21 9.95
N LEU A 98 2.27 -11.93 10.11
CA LEU A 98 1.58 -11.03 11.02
C LEU A 98 0.12 -10.81 10.58
N ALA A 99 -0.14 -10.61 9.29
CA ALA A 99 -1.49 -10.48 8.75
C ALA A 99 -2.33 -11.74 8.94
N LEU A 100 -1.73 -12.93 8.82
CA LEU A 100 -2.40 -14.19 9.13
C LEU A 100 -2.78 -14.27 10.61
N ALA A 101 -1.83 -14.03 11.52
CA ALA A 101 -2.05 -14.10 12.95
C ALA A 101 -3.14 -13.10 13.41
N ILE A 102 -3.04 -11.85 12.96
CA ILE A 102 -3.99 -10.81 13.29
C ILE A 102 -5.33 -11.04 12.59
N GLY A 103 -5.34 -11.51 11.35
CA GLY A 103 -6.56 -11.85 10.61
C GLY A 103 -7.39 -12.93 11.31
N LEU A 104 -6.75 -13.98 11.85
CA LEU A 104 -7.42 -15.05 12.59
C LEU A 104 -8.14 -14.57 13.85
N LEU A 105 -7.62 -13.51 14.49
CA LEU A 105 -8.19 -12.93 15.71
C LEU A 105 -9.20 -11.84 15.38
N ALA A 106 -8.82 -10.88 14.53
CA ALA A 106 -9.61 -9.70 14.24
C ALA A 106 -10.90 -10.03 13.46
N LEU A 107 -10.89 -11.00 12.55
CA LEU A 107 -12.07 -11.37 11.74
C LEU A 107 -13.21 -11.99 12.56
N ARG A 108 -13.00 -12.26 13.85
CA ARG A 108 -14.07 -12.63 14.79
C ARG A 108 -14.96 -11.45 15.19
N THR A 109 -14.54 -10.23 14.86
CA THR A 109 -15.29 -8.99 15.11
C THR A 109 -15.82 -8.42 13.79
N THR A 110 -16.89 -7.64 13.87
CA THR A 110 -17.58 -7.06 12.71
C THR A 110 -17.71 -5.55 12.80
N GLY A 111 -17.79 -4.90 11.64
CA GLY A 111 -18.01 -3.46 11.54
C GLY A 111 -16.97 -2.62 12.28
N VAL A 112 -17.44 -1.70 13.12
CA VAL A 112 -16.59 -0.77 13.89
C VAL A 112 -15.67 -1.50 14.87
N ALA A 113 -16.10 -2.63 15.43
CA ALA A 113 -15.27 -3.41 16.36
C ALA A 113 -14.00 -3.93 15.66
N PHE A 114 -14.09 -4.34 14.39
CA PHE A 114 -12.92 -4.75 13.59
C PHE A 114 -11.91 -3.61 13.43
N MET A 115 -12.40 -2.40 13.19
CA MET A 115 -11.56 -1.20 13.10
C MET A 115 -10.82 -0.93 14.43
N ILE A 116 -11.53 -1.01 15.56
CA ILE A 116 -10.95 -0.77 16.89
C ILE A 116 -9.91 -1.86 17.22
N VAL A 117 -10.24 -3.14 17.03
CA VAL A 117 -9.34 -4.26 17.33
C VAL A 117 -8.06 -4.18 16.49
N THR A 118 -8.17 -3.89 15.20
CA THR A 118 -6.99 -3.73 14.32
C THR A 118 -6.14 -2.53 14.70
N MET A 119 -6.75 -1.43 15.16
CA MET A 119 -6.03 -0.28 15.71
C MET A 119 -5.27 -0.64 16.99
N MET A 120 -5.89 -1.40 17.90
CA MET A 120 -5.24 -1.86 19.13
C MET A 120 -4.02 -2.73 18.84
N PHE A 121 -4.13 -3.67 17.89
CA PHE A 121 -2.97 -4.48 17.48
C PHE A 121 -1.84 -3.64 16.89
N ALA A 122 -2.15 -2.64 16.07
CA ALA A 122 -1.14 -1.72 15.55
C ALA A 122 -0.48 -0.91 16.67
N GLN A 123 -1.25 -0.46 17.67
CA GLN A 123 -0.69 0.24 18.82
C GLN A 123 0.22 -0.67 19.66
N VAL A 124 -0.15 -1.93 19.89
CA VAL A 124 0.70 -2.91 20.56
C VAL A 124 1.99 -3.15 19.78
N PHE A 125 1.91 -3.27 18.45
CA PHE A 125 3.09 -3.44 17.61
C PHE A 125 4.01 -2.22 17.63
N TYR A 126 3.45 -1.00 17.59
CA TYR A 126 4.21 0.23 17.77
C TYR A 126 4.94 0.27 19.11
N LEU A 127 4.26 -0.08 20.21
CA LEU A 127 4.89 -0.16 21.53
C LEU A 127 5.96 -1.25 21.60
N LEU A 128 5.77 -2.39 20.90
CA LEU A 128 6.76 -3.45 20.83
C LEU A 128 8.04 -2.98 20.13
N ILE A 129 7.92 -2.20 19.05
CA ILE A 129 9.06 -1.56 18.39
C ILE A 129 9.81 -0.65 19.36
N LEU A 130 9.11 0.17 20.14
CA LEU A 130 9.72 1.07 21.11
C LEU A 130 10.35 0.33 22.31
N TYR A 131 9.72 -0.76 22.74
CA TYR A 131 10.21 -1.58 23.85
C TYR A 131 11.52 -2.30 23.49
N PHE A 132 11.60 -2.90 22.30
CA PHE A 132 12.81 -3.58 21.82
C PHE A 132 13.80 -2.62 21.12
N ALA A 133 13.99 -1.43 21.68
CA ALA A 133 14.81 -0.36 21.10
C ALA A 133 16.26 -0.77 20.79
N VAL A 134 16.83 -1.72 21.53
CA VAL A 134 18.17 -2.27 21.28
C VAL A 134 18.29 -2.85 19.87
N TRP A 135 17.22 -3.49 19.38
CA TRP A 135 17.21 -4.15 18.07
C TRP A 135 16.65 -3.22 16.99
N THR A 136 15.56 -2.50 17.30
CA THR A 136 14.80 -1.69 16.34
C THR A 136 15.31 -0.26 16.18
N GLY A 137 16.16 0.22 17.08
CA GLY A 137 16.51 1.64 17.21
C GLY A 137 15.43 2.48 17.91
N GLY A 138 14.31 1.88 18.32
CA GLY A 138 13.23 2.55 19.04
C GLY A 138 12.75 3.81 18.32
N ASP A 139 12.65 4.91 19.05
CA ASP A 139 12.19 6.21 18.53
C ASP A 139 13.22 6.91 17.62
N GLN A 140 14.51 6.59 17.77
CA GLN A 140 15.57 7.17 16.93
C GLN A 140 15.55 6.57 15.51
N GLY A 141 15.02 5.35 15.37
CA GLY A 141 15.08 4.60 14.14
C GLY A 141 16.51 4.16 13.79
N GLN A 142 16.67 3.60 12.59
CA GLN A 142 17.95 3.13 12.07
C GLN A 142 18.09 3.48 10.58
N VAL A 143 19.29 3.88 10.20
CA VAL A 143 19.65 4.13 8.81
C VAL A 143 20.29 2.88 8.23
N VAL A 144 19.76 2.39 7.11
CA VAL A 144 20.33 1.23 6.39
C VAL A 144 21.55 1.72 5.60
N PRO A 145 22.75 1.17 5.84
CA PRO A 145 23.96 1.59 5.16
C PRO A 145 23.87 1.43 3.64
N GLN A 146 24.42 2.38 2.88
CA GLN A 146 24.43 2.34 1.42
C GLN A 146 25.09 1.06 0.83
N PRO A 147 26.22 0.55 1.35
CA PRO A 147 26.83 -0.67 0.81
C PRO A 147 25.91 -1.90 0.91
N ALA A 148 25.00 -1.91 1.87
CA ALA A 148 24.07 -3.00 2.10
C ALA A 148 22.80 -2.89 1.23
N ARG A 149 22.69 -1.83 0.42
CA ARG A 149 21.55 -1.53 -0.47
C ARG A 149 21.92 -1.72 -1.95
N ILE A 150 22.90 -2.59 -2.20
CA ILE A 150 23.34 -2.98 -3.54
C ILE A 150 22.72 -4.33 -3.87
N LEU A 151 21.95 -4.36 -4.95
CA LEU A 151 21.35 -5.57 -5.49
C LEU A 151 22.34 -6.24 -6.44
N ASN A 152 22.95 -7.35 -5.99
CA ASN A 152 23.86 -8.15 -6.80
C ASN A 152 23.06 -9.20 -7.59
N LEU A 153 22.92 -8.99 -8.90
CA LEU A 153 22.33 -9.92 -9.87
C LEU A 153 23.45 -10.54 -10.71
N GLY A 154 24.10 -11.57 -10.17
CA GLY A 154 25.20 -12.27 -10.83
C GLY A 154 26.35 -11.31 -11.19
N ALA A 155 26.53 -11.03 -12.49
CA ALA A 155 27.57 -10.15 -13.01
C ALA A 155 27.23 -8.64 -12.95
N THR A 156 26.02 -8.27 -12.56
CA THR A 156 25.57 -6.86 -12.50
C THR A 156 25.23 -6.46 -11.07
N SER A 157 25.69 -5.28 -10.64
CA SER A 157 25.33 -4.67 -9.37
C SER A 157 24.47 -3.43 -9.60
N LEU A 158 23.31 -3.37 -8.94
CA LEU A 158 22.38 -2.26 -9.01
C LEU A 158 22.34 -1.55 -7.65
N ASP A 159 22.85 -0.32 -7.58
CA ASP A 159 22.77 0.51 -6.37
C ASP A 159 21.38 1.16 -6.26
N LEU A 160 20.60 0.74 -5.26
CA LEU A 160 19.26 1.28 -4.96
C LEU A 160 19.28 2.74 -4.46
N THR A 161 20.46 3.30 -4.24
CA THR A 161 20.66 4.70 -3.86
C THR A 161 20.69 5.61 -5.08
N ASN A 162 21.04 5.09 -6.26
CA ASN A 162 20.97 5.83 -7.50
C ASN A 162 19.50 6.21 -7.79
N PRO A 163 19.17 7.50 -8.04
CA PRO A 163 17.80 7.96 -8.29
C PRO A 163 17.07 7.18 -9.39
N THR A 164 17.76 6.84 -10.47
CA THR A 164 17.19 6.12 -11.61
C THR A 164 16.84 4.68 -11.25
N VAL A 165 17.80 3.97 -10.63
CA VAL A 165 17.62 2.57 -10.19
C VAL A 165 16.52 2.50 -9.13
N ARG A 166 16.50 3.46 -8.19
CA ARG A 166 15.46 3.57 -7.17
C ARG A 166 14.07 3.72 -7.78
N TYR A 167 13.92 4.64 -8.73
CA TYR A 167 12.66 4.88 -9.42
C TYR A 167 12.22 3.64 -10.21
N MET A 168 13.13 3.04 -10.99
CA MET A 168 12.85 1.82 -11.75
C MET A 168 12.45 0.64 -10.85
N SER A 169 13.11 0.47 -9.70
CA SER A 169 12.76 -0.56 -8.71
C SER A 169 11.38 -0.32 -8.10
N ALA A 170 11.05 0.93 -7.76
CA ALA A 170 9.73 1.30 -7.27
C ALA A 170 8.64 1.07 -8.34
N LEU A 171 8.93 1.42 -9.60
CA LEU A 171 8.02 1.20 -10.72
C LEU A 171 7.81 -0.29 -10.99
N ALA A 172 8.85 -1.11 -10.91
CA ALA A 172 8.76 -2.56 -11.08
C ALA A 172 7.85 -3.18 -9.99
N LEU A 173 8.06 -2.80 -8.73
CA LEU A 173 7.21 -3.24 -7.63
C LEU A 173 5.76 -2.78 -7.81
N PHE A 174 5.55 -1.51 -8.13
CA PHE A 174 4.22 -0.95 -8.36
C PHE A 174 3.50 -1.67 -9.49
N SER A 175 4.17 -1.88 -10.62
CA SER A 175 3.61 -2.56 -11.79
C SER A 175 3.24 -4.01 -11.48
N LEU A 176 4.11 -4.73 -10.76
CA LEU A 176 3.85 -6.10 -10.33
C LEU A 176 2.61 -6.16 -9.43
N VAL A 177 2.55 -5.32 -8.40
CA VAL A 177 1.40 -5.32 -7.47
C VAL A 177 0.12 -4.89 -8.17
N LEU A 178 0.17 -3.86 -9.02
CA LEU A 178 -0.99 -3.39 -9.78
C LEU A 178 -1.58 -4.53 -10.63
N MET A 179 -0.73 -5.31 -11.30
CA MET A 179 -1.15 -6.45 -12.11
C MET A 179 -1.68 -7.60 -11.27
N ILE A 180 -1.05 -7.89 -10.11
CA ILE A 180 -1.55 -8.90 -9.16
C ILE A 180 -2.92 -8.50 -8.63
N THR A 181 -3.10 -7.27 -8.16
CA THR A 181 -4.39 -6.76 -7.66
C THR A 181 -5.45 -6.80 -8.75
N LEU A 182 -5.13 -6.40 -9.98
CA LEU A 182 -6.03 -6.50 -11.13
C LEU A 182 -6.45 -7.95 -11.40
N ALA A 183 -5.51 -8.90 -11.36
CA ALA A 183 -5.79 -10.31 -11.56
C ALA A 183 -6.70 -10.87 -10.45
N ILE A 184 -6.44 -10.53 -9.18
CA ILE A 184 -7.23 -10.97 -8.03
C ILE A 184 -8.66 -10.44 -8.13
N VAL A 185 -8.84 -9.14 -8.35
CA VAL A 185 -10.16 -8.49 -8.40
C VAL A 185 -11.03 -9.05 -9.52
N ARG A 186 -10.43 -9.40 -10.65
CA ARG A 186 -11.15 -9.96 -11.81
C ARG A 186 -11.37 -11.47 -11.74
N SER A 187 -10.66 -12.15 -10.85
CA SER A 187 -10.82 -13.59 -10.64
C SER A 187 -12.17 -13.93 -10.00
N ARG A 188 -12.50 -15.23 -9.97
CA ARG A 188 -13.68 -15.72 -9.23
C ARG A 188 -13.62 -15.33 -7.76
N HIS A 189 -12.43 -15.36 -7.16
CA HIS A 189 -12.23 -14.99 -5.76
C HIS A 189 -12.56 -13.51 -5.53
N GLY A 190 -12.09 -12.60 -6.39
CA GLY A 190 -12.43 -11.17 -6.31
C GLY A 190 -13.94 -10.90 -6.36
N ARG A 191 -14.68 -11.60 -7.22
CA ARG A 191 -16.16 -11.50 -7.27
C ARG A 191 -16.82 -11.98 -5.98
N VAL A 192 -16.30 -13.03 -5.35
CA VAL A 192 -16.78 -13.50 -4.04
C VAL A 192 -16.53 -12.46 -2.96
N LEU A 193 -15.35 -11.80 -2.96
CA LEU A 193 -15.05 -10.73 -2.01
C LEU A 193 -16.02 -9.55 -2.14
N VAL A 194 -16.34 -9.14 -3.38
CA VAL A 194 -17.35 -8.10 -3.61
C VAL A 194 -18.73 -8.55 -3.15
N ALA A 195 -19.11 -9.80 -3.39
CA ALA A 195 -20.39 -10.33 -2.88
C ALA A 195 -20.45 -10.33 -1.34
N ILE A 196 -19.35 -10.66 -0.66
CA ILE A 196 -19.22 -10.58 0.80
C ILE A 196 -19.38 -9.14 1.29
N ARG A 197 -18.76 -8.17 0.59
CA ARG A 197 -18.88 -6.74 0.90
C ARG A 197 -20.32 -6.24 0.83
N GLU A 198 -21.06 -6.65 -0.20
CA GLU A 198 -22.45 -6.21 -0.42
C GLU A 198 -23.41 -6.83 0.61
N ASN A 199 -23.30 -8.15 0.83
CA ASN A 199 -24.10 -8.83 1.86
C ASN A 199 -23.45 -10.17 2.27
N GLU A 200 -22.77 -10.15 3.42
CA GLU A 200 -22.08 -11.33 3.95
C GLU A 200 -23.03 -12.50 4.24
N GLU A 201 -24.23 -12.24 4.76
CA GLU A 201 -25.22 -13.29 5.08
C GLU A 201 -25.71 -14.00 3.82
N ARG A 202 -26.00 -13.24 2.75
CA ARG A 202 -26.39 -13.82 1.46
C ARG A 202 -25.26 -14.63 0.84
N ALA A 203 -24.01 -14.17 0.93
CA ALA A 203 -22.87 -14.94 0.45
C ALA A 203 -22.72 -16.28 1.20
N LYS A 204 -22.97 -16.30 2.52
CA LYS A 204 -23.01 -17.55 3.31
C LYS A 204 -24.14 -18.48 2.88
N MET A 205 -25.34 -17.97 2.62
CA MET A 205 -26.48 -18.78 2.15
C MET A 205 -26.21 -19.44 0.79
N LEU A 206 -25.39 -18.83 -0.05
CA LEU A 206 -24.94 -19.40 -1.33
C LEU A 206 -23.82 -20.46 -1.17
N GLY A 207 -23.41 -20.77 0.07
CA GLY A 207 -22.41 -21.80 0.38
C GLY A 207 -20.96 -21.31 0.36
N TYR A 208 -20.70 -20.00 0.26
CA TYR A 208 -19.32 -19.48 0.32
C TYR A 208 -18.81 -19.40 1.77
N ASP A 209 -17.61 -19.94 2.01
CA ASP A 209 -16.89 -19.73 3.27
C ASP A 209 -16.34 -18.29 3.34
N THR A 210 -17.15 -17.40 3.90
CA THR A 210 -16.80 -15.99 4.05
C THR A 210 -15.59 -15.75 4.96
N PHE A 211 -15.32 -16.62 5.94
CA PHE A 211 -14.20 -16.44 6.86
C PHE A 211 -12.88 -16.68 6.13
N SER A 212 -12.76 -17.81 5.44
CA SER A 212 -11.55 -18.15 4.67
C SER A 212 -11.28 -17.14 3.55
N ASN A 213 -12.32 -16.66 2.87
CA ASN A 213 -12.17 -15.63 1.84
C ASN A 213 -11.71 -14.28 2.43
N LYS A 214 -12.28 -13.85 3.55
CA LYS A 214 -11.83 -12.63 4.26
C LYS A 214 -10.39 -12.77 4.78
N LEU A 215 -10.03 -13.93 5.32
CA LEU A 215 -8.69 -14.20 5.84
C LEU A 215 -7.64 -14.15 4.72
N ALA A 216 -7.92 -14.79 3.58
CA ALA A 216 -7.05 -14.73 2.41
C ALA A 216 -6.84 -13.27 1.96
N ALA A 217 -7.90 -12.46 1.93
CA ALA A 217 -7.80 -11.05 1.56
C ALA A 217 -6.99 -10.23 2.57
N VAL A 218 -7.10 -10.49 3.88
CA VAL A 218 -6.27 -9.85 4.92
C VAL A 218 -4.80 -10.21 4.73
N VAL A 219 -4.48 -11.48 4.51
CA VAL A 219 -3.09 -11.95 4.31
C VAL A 219 -2.48 -11.34 3.06
N VAL A 220 -3.21 -11.33 1.94
CA VAL A 220 -2.73 -10.73 0.68
C VAL A 220 -2.55 -9.21 0.84
N SER A 221 -3.51 -8.52 1.46
CA SER A 221 -3.38 -7.08 1.76
C SER A 221 -2.14 -6.81 2.62
N GLY A 222 -1.97 -7.55 3.71
CA GLY A 222 -0.83 -7.43 4.60
C GLY A 222 0.51 -7.70 3.91
N ALA A 223 0.58 -8.73 3.06
CA ALA A 223 1.76 -9.02 2.26
C ALA A 223 2.11 -7.90 1.28
N ILE A 224 1.11 -7.29 0.61
CA ILE A 224 1.30 -6.13 -0.27
C ILE A 224 1.78 -4.91 0.52
N CYS A 225 1.17 -4.64 1.68
CA CYS A 225 1.59 -3.54 2.56
C CYS A 225 3.03 -3.74 3.06
N ALA A 226 3.39 -4.98 3.41
CA ALA A 226 4.72 -5.34 3.83
C ALA A 226 5.75 -5.26 2.70
N ALA A 227 5.38 -5.64 1.47
CA ALA A 227 6.22 -5.42 0.29
C ALA A 227 6.53 -3.93 0.08
N SER A 228 5.53 -3.07 0.27
CA SER A 228 5.71 -1.61 0.24
C SER A 228 6.67 -1.13 1.35
N GLY A 229 6.50 -1.60 2.58
CA GLY A 229 7.38 -1.26 3.70
C GLY A 229 8.82 -1.74 3.53
N ALA A 230 8.99 -2.99 3.09
CA ALA A 230 10.30 -3.58 2.79
C ALA A 230 11.02 -2.79 1.69
N ALA A 231 10.31 -2.44 0.61
CA ALA A 231 10.84 -1.59 -0.44
C ALA A 231 11.18 -0.19 0.08
N TYR A 232 10.35 0.38 0.97
CA TYR A 232 10.64 1.69 1.55
C TYR A 232 11.97 1.69 2.33
N ALA A 233 12.18 0.67 3.18
CA ALA A 233 13.42 0.52 3.93
C ALA A 233 14.65 0.39 3.00
N LEU A 234 14.56 -0.45 1.96
CA LEU A 234 15.67 -0.74 1.04
C LEU A 234 15.95 0.41 0.05
N LEU A 235 14.92 1.12 -0.39
CA LEU A 235 15.04 2.20 -1.38
C LEU A 235 15.43 3.53 -0.75
N PHE A 236 14.89 3.86 0.42
CA PHE A 236 15.13 5.15 1.09
C PHE A 236 16.14 5.05 2.24
N GLY A 237 16.48 3.83 2.68
CA GLY A 237 17.54 3.59 3.64
C GLY A 237 17.20 4.02 5.06
N TYR A 238 15.92 4.09 5.43
CA TYR A 238 15.50 4.52 6.76
C TYR A 238 14.37 3.63 7.30
N ILE A 239 14.52 3.25 8.56
CA ILE A 239 13.58 2.45 9.33
C ILE A 239 13.23 3.25 10.59
N GLY A 240 11.95 3.56 10.80
CA GLY A 240 11.52 4.37 11.94
C GLY A 240 10.22 3.85 12.56
N SER A 241 10.07 4.07 13.87
CA SER A 241 8.90 3.66 14.65
C SER A 241 7.62 4.37 14.19
N SER A 242 7.75 5.62 13.73
CA SER A 242 6.63 6.47 13.28
C SER A 242 5.79 5.83 12.16
N PHE A 243 6.38 4.98 11.33
CA PHE A 243 5.70 4.21 10.28
C PHE A 243 4.76 3.12 10.82
N ALA A 244 4.93 2.72 12.08
CA ALA A 244 4.05 1.77 12.76
C ALA A 244 2.94 2.45 13.57
N SER A 245 2.95 3.79 13.67
CA SER A 245 1.95 4.54 14.41
C SER A 245 0.55 4.37 13.81
N VAL A 246 -0.47 4.41 14.65
CA VAL A 246 -1.88 4.37 14.21
C VAL A 246 -2.19 5.51 13.25
N GLN A 247 -1.59 6.69 13.44
CA GLN A 247 -1.77 7.84 12.56
C GLN A 247 -1.34 7.52 11.12
N TYR A 248 -0.29 6.72 10.95
CA TYR A 248 0.19 6.30 9.63
C TYR A 248 -0.79 5.37 8.91
N SER A 249 -1.64 4.62 9.63
CA SER A 249 -2.71 3.79 9.04
C SER A 249 -3.83 4.61 8.40
N ILE A 250 -3.99 5.87 8.79
CA ILE A 250 -5.03 6.76 8.26
C ILE A 250 -4.66 7.20 6.84
N LEU A 251 -3.37 7.38 6.54
CA LEU A 251 -2.91 7.84 5.23
C LEU A 251 -3.39 6.99 4.04
N PRO A 252 -3.21 5.65 4.00
CA PRO A 252 -3.71 4.85 2.90
C PRO A 252 -5.23 4.87 2.81
N LEU A 253 -5.96 4.99 3.92
CA LEU A 253 -7.41 5.20 3.90
C LEU A 253 -7.76 6.49 3.15
N LEU A 254 -7.09 7.61 3.47
CA LEU A 254 -7.32 8.88 2.79
C LEU A 254 -6.97 8.81 1.30
N TRP A 255 -5.84 8.21 0.93
CA TRP A 255 -5.45 8.04 -0.48
C TRP A 255 -6.47 7.20 -1.24
N VAL A 256 -6.98 6.12 -0.65
CA VAL A 256 -7.98 5.26 -1.29
C VAL A 256 -9.33 5.95 -1.41
N LEU A 257 -9.80 6.63 -0.36
CA LEU A 257 -11.06 7.38 -0.41
C LEU A 257 -11.02 8.50 -1.47
N LEU A 258 -9.91 9.24 -1.51
CA LEU A 258 -9.68 10.32 -2.44
C LEU A 258 -9.60 9.81 -3.89
N GLY A 259 -8.80 8.77 -4.11
CA GLY A 259 -8.60 8.18 -5.43
C GLY A 259 -9.84 7.43 -5.96
N GLY A 260 -10.62 6.83 -5.06
CA GLY A 260 -11.82 6.05 -5.34
C GLY A 260 -11.69 4.63 -4.80
N ALA A 261 -12.43 4.33 -3.75
CA ALA A 261 -12.47 2.99 -3.16
C ALA A 261 -12.99 1.96 -4.17
N ALA A 262 -12.45 0.74 -4.11
CA ALA A 262 -12.81 -0.35 -5.03
C ALA A 262 -12.52 -0.04 -6.51
N THR A 263 -11.46 0.73 -6.77
CA THR A 263 -10.88 0.88 -8.11
C THR A 263 -9.40 0.52 -8.09
N THR A 264 -8.89 -0.17 -9.10
CA THR A 264 -7.48 -0.62 -9.11
C THR A 264 -6.48 0.53 -9.21
N LEU A 265 -6.81 1.58 -9.96
CA LEU A 265 -5.95 2.76 -10.16
C LEU A 265 -6.22 3.91 -9.19
N GLY A 266 -7.33 3.87 -8.42
CA GLY A 266 -7.65 4.87 -7.41
C GLY A 266 -6.50 5.14 -6.44
N PRO A 267 -5.89 4.11 -5.83
CA PRO A 267 -4.72 4.28 -4.95
C PRO A 267 -3.60 5.13 -5.54
N LEU A 268 -3.24 4.94 -6.81
CA LEU A 268 -2.20 5.73 -7.48
C LEU A 268 -2.59 7.21 -7.56
N ILE A 269 -3.81 7.50 -8.02
CA ILE A 269 -4.28 8.88 -8.18
C ILE A 269 -4.39 9.58 -6.84
N GLY A 270 -4.93 8.90 -5.84
CA GLY A 270 -5.09 9.47 -4.50
C GLY A 270 -3.76 9.78 -3.84
N THR A 271 -2.79 8.86 -3.91
CA THR A 271 -1.44 9.09 -3.39
C THR A 271 -0.75 10.22 -4.15
N LEU A 272 -0.84 10.24 -5.49
CA LEU A 272 -0.22 11.27 -6.32
C LEU A 272 -0.79 12.65 -6.02
N PHE A 273 -2.12 12.79 -5.97
CA PHE A 273 -2.79 14.05 -5.63
C PHE A 273 -2.36 14.56 -4.25
N MET A 274 -2.42 13.71 -3.22
CA MET A 274 -2.06 14.13 -1.86
C MET A 274 -0.61 14.57 -1.75
N TYR A 275 0.31 13.83 -2.38
CA TYR A 275 1.72 14.20 -2.37
C TYR A 275 1.98 15.53 -3.07
N TYR A 276 1.35 15.80 -4.23
CA TYR A 276 1.52 17.07 -4.92
C TYR A 276 0.87 18.24 -4.19
N VAL A 277 -0.30 18.04 -3.57
CA VAL A 277 -0.93 19.08 -2.73
C VAL A 277 -0.01 19.44 -1.58
N ILE A 278 0.57 18.45 -0.88
CA ILE A 278 1.51 18.69 0.21
C ILE A 278 2.79 19.38 -0.31
N ASP A 279 3.38 18.88 -1.39
CA ASP A 279 4.64 19.41 -1.95
C ASP A 279 4.50 20.87 -2.40
N ILE A 280 3.42 21.20 -3.13
CA ILE A 280 3.18 22.57 -3.58
C ILE A 280 2.87 23.47 -2.39
N THR A 281 1.99 23.05 -1.49
CA THR A 281 1.52 23.89 -0.39
C THR A 281 2.61 24.16 0.64
N SER A 282 3.44 23.17 0.94
CA SER A 282 4.55 23.30 1.90
C SER A 282 5.60 24.33 1.48
N ARG A 283 5.68 24.67 0.19
CA ARG A 283 6.55 25.76 -0.32
C ARG A 283 6.02 27.15 0.04
N TYR A 284 4.71 27.29 0.27
CA TYR A 284 4.07 28.58 0.54
C TYR A 284 3.69 28.77 2.00
N THR A 285 3.33 27.70 2.73
CA THR A 285 2.91 27.79 4.12
C THR A 285 3.35 26.59 4.95
N SER A 286 3.72 26.84 6.20
CA SER A 286 3.95 25.82 7.21
C SER A 286 2.65 25.11 7.63
N ALA A 287 1.49 25.75 7.45
CA ALA A 287 0.18 25.19 7.78
C ALA A 287 -0.43 24.34 6.65
N TYR A 288 0.40 23.61 5.89
CA TYR A 288 -0.05 22.83 4.73
C TYR A 288 -1.10 21.76 5.08
N LEU A 289 -1.09 21.24 6.31
CA LEU A 289 -2.09 20.29 6.83
C LEU A 289 -3.51 20.88 6.83
N LEU A 290 -3.67 22.18 7.05
CA LEU A 290 -4.98 22.85 6.99
C LEU A 290 -5.54 22.80 5.55
N ILE A 291 -4.70 23.11 4.58
CA ILE A 291 -5.06 23.11 3.15
C ILE A 291 -5.36 21.69 2.67
N VAL A 292 -4.60 20.70 3.12
CA VAL A 292 -4.90 19.28 2.88
C VAL A 292 -6.28 18.91 3.43
N GLY A 293 -6.61 19.35 4.66
CA GLY A 293 -7.93 19.14 5.26
C GLY A 293 -9.07 19.76 4.44
N ILE A 294 -8.90 21.01 4.01
CA ILE A 294 -9.87 21.71 3.15
C ILE A 294 -10.03 20.99 1.81
N ALA A 295 -8.92 20.63 1.15
CA ALA A 295 -8.96 19.90 -0.13
C ALA A 295 -9.70 18.56 0.02
N LEU A 296 -9.50 17.86 1.14
CA LEU A 296 -10.17 16.61 1.43
C LEU A 296 -11.67 16.81 1.67
N ILE A 297 -12.08 17.83 2.43
CA ILE A 297 -13.49 18.16 2.63
C ILE A 297 -14.17 18.47 1.29
N LEU A 298 -13.56 19.33 0.47
CA LEU A 298 -14.10 19.66 -0.85
C LEU A 298 -14.24 18.41 -1.72
N LEU A 299 -13.23 17.54 -1.73
CA LEU A 299 -13.29 16.33 -2.53
C LEU A 299 -14.37 15.37 -2.05
N VAL A 300 -14.54 15.17 -0.74
CA VAL A 300 -15.61 14.32 -0.20
C VAL A 300 -17.00 14.89 -0.51
N LEU A 301 -17.15 16.22 -0.47
CA LEU A 301 -18.42 16.90 -0.80
C LEU A 301 -18.78 16.80 -2.29
N PHE A 302 -17.82 17.02 -3.18
CA PHE A 302 -18.07 17.06 -4.63
C PHE A 302 -17.91 15.71 -5.34
N PHE A 303 -17.09 14.81 -4.79
CA PHE A 303 -16.74 13.50 -5.35
C PHE A 303 -16.87 12.40 -4.28
N PRO A 304 -18.10 12.07 -3.82
CA PRO A 304 -18.33 11.13 -2.71
C PRO A 304 -17.86 9.68 -3.00
N LYS A 305 -17.58 9.35 -4.26
CA LYS A 305 -16.99 8.06 -4.69
C LYS A 305 -15.48 8.14 -4.96
N GLY A 306 -14.84 9.27 -4.65
CA GLY A 306 -13.47 9.60 -5.04
C GLY A 306 -13.37 10.01 -6.52
N ILE A 307 -12.17 10.44 -6.93
CA ILE A 307 -11.89 10.95 -8.28
C ILE A 307 -12.21 9.90 -9.34
N LEU A 308 -11.58 8.72 -9.25
CA LEU A 308 -11.75 7.66 -10.25
C LEU A 308 -13.12 7.00 -10.15
N GLY A 309 -13.70 6.90 -8.93
CA GLY A 309 -15.05 6.36 -8.75
C GLY A 309 -16.14 7.24 -9.36
N SER A 310 -15.96 8.56 -9.34
CA SER A 310 -16.87 9.51 -9.99
C SER A 310 -16.74 9.47 -11.52
N ILE A 311 -15.52 9.34 -12.03
CA ILE A 311 -15.26 9.13 -13.47
C ILE A 311 -15.86 7.78 -13.93
N ARG A 312 -15.72 6.72 -13.13
CA ARG A 312 -16.31 5.41 -13.39
C ARG A 312 -17.84 5.50 -13.49
N GLN A 313 -18.50 6.20 -12.57
CA GLN A 313 -19.96 6.32 -12.59
C GLN A 313 -20.49 7.13 -13.79
N ARG A 314 -19.79 8.21 -14.17
CA ARG A 314 -20.28 9.15 -15.20
C ARG A 314 -19.83 8.80 -16.63
N TRP A 315 -18.63 8.24 -16.81
CA TRP A 315 -17.99 8.09 -18.14
C TRP A 315 -17.47 6.67 -18.40
N LEU A 316 -16.97 5.97 -17.39
CA LEU A 316 -16.20 4.73 -17.57
C LEU A 316 -16.66 3.61 -16.62
N GLY A 317 -17.92 3.21 -16.70
CA GLY A 317 -18.53 2.20 -15.80
C GLY A 317 -17.82 0.84 -15.74
N TRP A 318 -16.96 0.60 -16.71
CA TRP A 318 -16.19 -0.61 -16.94
C TRP A 318 -14.82 -0.63 -16.25
N LEU A 319 -14.33 0.50 -15.70
CA LEU A 319 -13.07 0.53 -14.94
C LEU A 319 -13.14 -0.47 -13.77
N PRO A 320 -12.15 -1.37 -13.61
CA PRO A 320 -12.14 -2.34 -12.53
C PRO A 320 -11.97 -1.68 -11.16
#